data_AF-A0A949J2D7-F1
#
_entry.id   AF-A0A949J2D7-F1
#
_cell.length_a   1.000
_cell.length_b   1.000
_cell.length_c   1.000
_cell.angle_alpha   90.00
_cell.angle_beta   90.00
_cell.angle_gamma   90.00
#
_symmetry.space_group_name_H-M   'P 1'
#
loop_
_entity.id
_entity.type
_entity.pdbx_description
1 polymer ?
#
loop_
_entity_poly.entity_id
_entity_poly.type
_entity_poly.pdbx_seq_one_letter_code
_entity_poly.pdbx_strand_id
1 'polypeptide(L)'
;MTRLARALGAVLVVGSSLALSACGSVSASTALSTWAANSNLSSNSAQLVLDARHALSALGDARSTAAQLHTVCAVLDLETLQANAALPTPDAQTTSLLSAAYTDLGDGANVCYQAAHSSSKRRRAIAYLRRAGAELAEAQARVGTLRTG
;
A
#
# COMPACT_ATOMS: atom_id res chain seq x y z
N MET A 1 -36.52 -43.06 -36.61
CA MET A 1 -36.33 -42.94 -35.15
C MET A 1 -35.07 -43.68 -34.77
N THR A 2 -34.08 -42.96 -34.20
CA THR A 2 -33.01 -43.37 -33.25
C THR A 2 -32.48 -44.82 -33.28
N ARG A 3 -31.18 -45.15 -33.16
CA ARG A 3 -29.87 -44.51 -32.93
C ARG A 3 -28.90 -45.71 -32.94
N LEU A 4 -27.62 -45.57 -33.27
CA LEU A 4 -26.51 -46.08 -32.43
C LEU A 4 -25.15 -45.70 -33.02
N ALA A 5 -24.35 -45.12 -32.14
CA ALA A 5 -23.04 -44.55 -32.36
C ALA A 5 -21.92 -45.56 -32.07
N ARG A 6 -20.74 -45.26 -32.64
CA ARG A 6 -19.33 -45.65 -32.33
C ARG A 6 -18.63 -46.01 -33.65
N ALA A 7 -17.40 -45.60 -33.95
CA ALA A 7 -16.24 -45.29 -33.11
C ALA A 7 -15.31 -44.33 -33.90
N LEU A 8 -14.74 -43.32 -33.24
CA LEU A 8 -13.29 -43.18 -32.96
C LEU A 8 -12.34 -43.38 -34.16
N GLY A 9 -11.67 -42.29 -34.55
CA GLY A 9 -10.51 -42.33 -35.45
C GLY A 9 -9.93 -40.93 -35.64
N ALA A 10 -9.10 -40.52 -34.70
CA ALA A 10 -8.46 -39.20 -34.65
C ALA A 10 -7.49 -38.98 -35.82
N VAL A 11 -7.67 -37.86 -36.54
CA VAL A 11 -6.59 -37.18 -37.25
C VAL A 11 -6.66 -35.73 -36.81
N LEU A 12 -6.03 -35.43 -35.67
CA LEU A 12 -5.75 -34.07 -35.24
C LEU A 12 -4.71 -33.50 -36.20
N VAL A 13 -5.19 -32.90 -37.29
CA VAL A 13 -4.43 -31.90 -38.03
C VAL A 13 -4.33 -30.70 -37.09
N VAL A 14 -3.29 -30.68 -36.25
CA VAL A 14 -2.89 -29.48 -35.49
C VAL A 14 -2.21 -28.55 -36.49
N GLY A 15 -3.02 -28.04 -37.40
CA GLY A 15 -2.72 -26.83 -38.14
C GLY A 15 -3.13 -25.64 -37.30
N SER A 16 -2.36 -24.57 -37.45
CA SER A 16 -2.69 -23.18 -37.14
C SER A 16 -1.96 -22.60 -35.93
N SER A 17 -0.93 -21.84 -36.31
CA SER A 17 -0.55 -20.53 -35.77
C SER A 17 0.08 -20.49 -34.37
N LEU A 18 1.43 -20.49 -34.37
CA LEU A 18 2.17 -19.55 -33.54
C LEU A 18 1.72 -18.13 -33.91
N ALA A 19 0.64 -17.66 -33.32
CA ALA A 19 0.37 -16.24 -33.26
C ALA A 19 1.42 -15.63 -32.33
N LEU A 20 2.55 -15.20 -32.90
CA LEU A 20 3.32 -14.10 -32.33
C LEU A 20 2.43 -12.86 -32.40
N SER A 21 1.45 -12.78 -31.51
CA SER A 21 0.88 -11.50 -31.14
C SER A 21 2.00 -10.72 -30.47
N ALA A 22 2.59 -9.79 -31.22
CA ALA A 22 3.27 -8.64 -30.66
C ALA A 22 2.27 -7.85 -29.83
N CYS A 23 1.95 -8.33 -28.62
CA CYS A 23 1.29 -7.57 -27.59
C CYS A 23 2.36 -6.67 -26.98
N GLY A 24 2.35 -5.38 -27.33
CA GLY A 24 3.14 -4.37 -26.64
C GLY A 24 2.65 -4.16 -25.21
N SER A 25 2.79 -5.17 -24.35
CA SER A 25 2.53 -5.04 -22.91
C SER A 25 3.65 -4.22 -22.28
N VAL A 26 3.26 -3.18 -21.55
CA VAL A 26 4.17 -2.44 -20.68
C VAL A 26 4.77 -3.43 -19.68
N SER A 27 6.09 -3.44 -19.49
CA SER A 27 6.73 -4.30 -18.50
C SER A 27 6.19 -3.99 -17.10
N ALA A 28 6.16 -4.98 -16.19
CA ALA A 28 5.74 -4.76 -14.81
C ALA A 28 6.54 -3.62 -14.13
N SER A 29 7.85 -3.55 -14.40
CA SER A 29 8.73 -2.48 -13.90
C SER A 29 8.34 -1.10 -14.45
N THR A 30 7.97 -0.99 -15.72
CA THR A 30 7.51 0.27 -16.34
C THR A 30 6.14 0.68 -15.82
N ALA A 31 5.23 -0.28 -15.64
CA ALA A 31 3.90 -0.03 -15.07
C ALA A 31 4.00 0.49 -13.63
N LEU A 32 4.82 -0.18 -12.80
CA LEU A 32 5.06 0.24 -11.42
C LEU A 32 5.78 1.59 -11.34
N SER A 33 6.74 1.85 -12.23
CA SER A 33 7.45 3.14 -12.30
C SER A 33 6.52 4.29 -12.65
N THR A 34 5.65 4.09 -13.64
CA THR A 34 4.62 5.05 -14.06
C THR A 34 3.62 5.30 -12.94
N TRP A 35 3.11 4.24 -12.31
CA TRP A 35 2.19 4.37 -11.18
C TRP A 35 2.82 5.17 -10.04
N ALA A 36 4.04 4.81 -9.62
CA ALA A 36 4.72 5.48 -8.52
C ALA A 36 5.07 6.95 -8.82
N ALA A 37 5.29 7.31 -10.08
CA ALA A 37 5.44 8.70 -10.50
C ALA A 37 4.10 9.45 -10.44
N ASN A 38 3.04 8.89 -11.02
CA ASN A 38 1.71 9.51 -11.08
C ASN A 38 1.06 9.65 -9.70
N SER A 39 1.35 8.74 -8.77
CA SER A 39 0.86 8.79 -7.39
C SER A 39 1.72 9.64 -6.46
N ASN A 40 2.83 10.22 -6.96
CA ASN A 40 3.83 10.92 -6.15
C ASN A 40 4.35 10.08 -4.95
N LEU A 41 4.45 8.76 -5.12
CA LEU A 41 4.71 7.81 -4.04
C LEU A 41 5.89 8.24 -3.15
N SER A 42 7.04 8.57 -3.75
CA SER A 42 8.24 8.91 -2.98
C SER A 42 8.05 10.12 -2.10
N SER A 43 7.39 11.17 -2.61
CA SER A 43 7.12 12.39 -1.85
C SER A 43 6.12 12.13 -0.74
N ASN A 44 5.02 11.43 -1.07
CA ASN A 44 3.96 11.12 -0.12
C ASN A 44 4.46 10.21 1.01
N SER A 45 5.25 9.19 0.69
CA SER A 45 5.83 8.32 1.72
C SER A 45 6.83 9.06 2.61
N ALA A 46 7.64 9.97 2.07
CA ALA A 46 8.56 10.77 2.87
C ALA A 46 7.79 11.68 3.84
N GLN A 47 6.72 12.30 3.35
CA GLN A 47 5.85 13.16 4.15
C GLN A 47 5.11 12.38 5.25
N LEU A 48 4.53 11.22 4.93
CA LEU A 48 3.91 10.34 5.93
C LEU A 48 4.89 9.91 7.03
N VAL A 49 6.16 9.65 6.68
CA VAL A 49 7.20 9.35 7.67
C VAL A 49 7.47 10.56 8.58
N LEU A 50 7.50 11.77 8.04
CA LEU A 50 7.69 12.99 8.83
C LEU A 50 6.51 13.22 9.77
N ASP A 51 5.28 13.06 9.29
CA ASP A 51 4.08 13.29 10.08
C ASP A 51 3.88 12.20 11.15
N ALA A 52 4.20 10.95 10.84
CA ALA A 52 4.27 9.89 11.84
C ALA A 52 5.31 10.20 12.93
N ARG A 53 6.46 10.81 12.58
CA ARG A 53 7.45 11.25 13.57
C ARG A 53 6.95 12.41 14.42
N HIS A 54 6.25 13.39 13.83
CA HIS A 54 5.62 14.47 14.59
C HIS A 54 4.57 13.94 15.58
N ALA A 55 3.72 13.02 15.14
CA ALA A 55 2.75 12.34 15.99
C ALA A 55 3.43 11.56 17.11
N LEU A 56 4.47 10.76 16.81
CA LEU A 56 5.27 10.04 17.80
C LEU A 56 5.91 10.97 18.84
N SER A 57 6.46 12.10 18.40
CA SER A 57 7.04 13.12 19.29
C SER A 57 5.98 13.69 20.23
N ALA A 58 4.82 14.09 19.71
CA ALA A 58 3.73 14.61 20.51
C ALA A 58 3.16 13.56 21.48
N LEU A 59 3.04 12.30 21.05
CA LEU A 59 2.60 11.19 21.91
C LEU A 59 3.59 10.90 23.04
N GLY A 60 4.89 11.06 22.77
CA GLY A 60 5.97 10.87 23.73
C GLY A 60 6.09 11.98 24.79
N ASP A 61 5.68 13.20 24.47
CA ASP A 61 5.64 14.29 25.45
C ASP A 61 4.35 14.23 26.28
N ALA A 62 4.51 13.97 27.58
CA ALA A 62 3.40 13.92 28.55
C ALA A 62 2.67 15.26 28.70
N ARG A 63 3.30 16.37 28.31
CA ARG A 63 2.72 17.72 28.33
C ARG A 63 1.96 18.08 27.05
N SER A 64 2.01 17.24 26.01
CA SER A 64 1.22 17.47 24.80
C SER A 64 -0.26 17.57 25.13
N THR A 65 -0.85 18.69 24.73
CA THR A 65 -2.26 19.01 24.88
C THR A 65 -3.12 18.23 23.88
N ALA A 66 -4.43 18.18 24.13
CA ALA A 66 -5.39 17.63 23.17
C ALA A 66 -5.35 18.37 21.82
N ALA A 67 -5.22 19.71 21.84
CA ALA A 67 -5.11 20.49 20.61
C ALA A 67 -3.88 20.10 19.77
N GLN A 68 -2.72 19.93 20.41
CA GLN A 68 -1.50 19.50 19.72
C GLN A 68 -1.66 18.11 19.09
N LEU A 69 -2.23 17.15 19.83
CA LEU A 69 -2.47 15.80 19.32
C LEU A 69 -3.53 15.80 18.20
N HIS A 70 -4.61 16.56 18.34
CA HIS A 70 -5.61 16.71 17.29
C HIS A 70 -4.99 17.23 15.99
N THR A 71 -4.15 18.26 16.06
CA THR A 71 -3.50 18.81 14.87
C THR A 71 -2.61 17.78 14.19
N VAL A 72 -1.59 17.25 14.89
CA VAL A 72 -0.60 16.37 14.24
C VAL A 72 -1.22 15.06 13.76
N CYS A 73 -2.21 14.53 14.50
CA CYS A 73 -2.82 13.25 14.15
C CYS A 73 -3.99 13.39 13.16
N ALA A 74 -4.66 14.54 13.08
CA ALA A 74 -5.59 14.78 11.97
C ALA A 74 -4.87 14.99 10.64
N VAL A 75 -3.71 15.65 10.64
CA VAL A 75 -2.89 15.79 9.42
C VAL A 75 -2.42 14.41 8.95
N LEU A 76 -1.85 13.60 9.85
CA LEU A 76 -1.41 12.25 9.51
C LEU A 76 -2.56 11.38 8.97
N ASP A 77 -3.75 11.44 9.58
CA ASP A 77 -4.92 10.70 9.11
C ASP A 77 -5.34 11.12 7.70
N LEU A 78 -5.42 12.45 7.46
CA LEU A 78 -5.76 13.00 6.14
C LEU A 78 -4.79 12.56 5.06
N GLU A 79 -3.49 12.69 5.30
CA GLU A 79 -2.47 12.29 4.32
C GLU A 79 -2.48 10.78 4.07
N THR A 80 -2.74 9.99 5.13
CA THR A 80 -2.86 8.53 5.02
C THR A 80 -4.05 8.13 4.16
N LEU A 81 -5.21 8.79 4.34
CA LEU A 81 -6.39 8.56 3.51
C LEU A 81 -6.12 8.91 2.04
N GLN A 82 -5.43 10.02 1.79
CA GLN A 82 -5.03 10.43 0.44
C GLN A 82 -4.07 9.41 -0.20
N ALA A 83 -3.08 8.92 0.56
CA ALA A 83 -2.15 7.91 0.08
C ALA A 83 -2.84 6.57 -0.20
N ASN A 84 -3.80 6.18 0.64
CA ASN A 84 -4.58 4.97 0.45
C ASN A 84 -5.47 5.04 -0.81
N ALA A 85 -6.03 6.21 -1.11
CA ALA A 85 -6.84 6.43 -2.32
C ALA A 85 -6.06 6.26 -3.64
N ALA A 86 -4.73 6.25 -3.60
CA ALA A 86 -3.88 5.99 -4.77
C ALA A 86 -3.65 4.49 -5.06
N LEU A 87 -4.13 3.61 -4.18
CA LEU A 87 -4.09 2.15 -4.37
C LEU A 87 -5.25 1.69 -5.29
N PRO A 88 -5.11 0.55 -6.00
CA PRO A 88 -4.01 -0.42 -5.95
C PRO A 88 -2.80 -0.02 -6.81
N THR A 89 -1.66 -0.60 -6.50
CA THR A 89 -0.48 -0.59 -7.36
C THR A 89 -0.57 -1.72 -8.41
N PRO A 90 0.20 -1.65 -9.52
CA PRO A 90 0.31 -2.75 -10.48
C PRO A 90 0.88 -4.07 -9.93
N ASP A 91 1.52 -4.05 -8.74
CA ASP A 91 2.06 -5.24 -8.07
C ASP A 91 1.26 -5.55 -6.79
N ALA A 92 0.63 -6.71 -6.74
CA ALA A 92 -0.30 -7.07 -5.66
C ALA A 92 0.36 -7.09 -4.27
N GLN A 93 1.62 -7.53 -4.18
CA GLN A 93 2.34 -7.56 -2.91
C GLN A 93 2.72 -6.16 -2.44
N THR A 94 3.09 -5.24 -3.35
CA THR A 94 3.29 -3.82 -3.03
C THR A 94 2.00 -3.19 -2.54
N THR A 95 0.87 -3.50 -3.19
CA THR A 95 -0.46 -3.05 -2.73
C THR A 95 -0.75 -3.56 -1.32
N SER A 96 -0.46 -4.83 -1.02
CA SER A 96 -0.66 -5.39 0.31
C SER A 96 0.18 -4.69 1.38
N LEU A 97 1.47 -4.45 1.11
CA LEU A 97 2.38 -3.81 2.06
C LEU A 97 1.99 -2.35 2.31
N LEU A 98 1.69 -1.59 1.25
CA LEU A 98 1.24 -0.20 1.38
C LEU A 98 -0.13 -0.11 2.08
N SER A 99 -1.05 -1.01 1.76
CA SER A 99 -2.36 -1.06 2.41
C SER A 99 -2.24 -1.34 3.91
N ALA A 100 -1.38 -2.29 4.31
CA ALA A 100 -1.10 -2.56 5.72
C ALA A 100 -0.52 -1.31 6.41
N ALA A 101 0.52 -0.72 5.82
CA ALA A 101 1.16 0.47 6.37
C ALA A 101 0.17 1.63 6.54
N TYR A 102 -0.64 1.92 5.53
CA TYR A 102 -1.64 3.00 5.58
C TYR A 102 -2.77 2.68 6.57
N THR A 103 -3.17 1.41 6.70
CA THR A 103 -4.15 1.01 7.72
C THR A 103 -3.62 1.28 9.12
N ASP A 104 -2.39 0.84 9.41
CA ASP A 104 -1.77 1.05 10.73
C ASP A 104 -1.46 2.54 10.99
N LEU A 105 -1.13 3.34 9.97
CA LEU A 105 -1.00 4.79 10.11
C LEU A 105 -2.35 5.43 10.49
N GLY A 106 -3.43 5.07 9.80
CA GLY A 106 -4.77 5.60 10.06
C GLY A 106 -5.29 5.20 11.45
N ASP A 107 -5.14 3.91 11.81
CA ASP A 107 -5.48 3.42 13.15
C ASP A 107 -4.65 4.13 14.24
N GLY A 108 -3.35 4.30 14.00
CA GLY A 108 -2.45 5.02 14.89
C GLY A 108 -2.84 6.48 15.06
N ALA A 109 -3.17 7.16 13.96
CA ALA A 109 -3.61 8.55 13.93
C ALA A 109 -4.95 8.74 14.65
N ASN A 110 -5.94 7.87 14.42
CA ASN A 110 -7.24 7.93 15.08
C ASN A 110 -7.12 7.73 16.60
N VAL A 111 -6.34 6.73 17.03
CA VAL A 111 -6.08 6.49 18.46
C VAL A 111 -5.31 7.67 19.07
N CYS A 112 -4.32 8.20 18.33
CA CYS A 112 -3.54 9.37 18.76
C CYS A 112 -4.41 10.59 19.00
N TYR A 113 -5.34 10.88 18.10
CA TYR A 113 -6.26 12.01 18.20
C TYR A 113 -6.96 12.05 19.56
N GLN A 114 -7.28 10.89 20.13
CA GLN A 114 -7.99 10.78 21.40
C GLN A 114 -7.08 10.51 22.62
N ALA A 115 -5.75 10.64 22.47
CA ALA A 115 -4.79 10.11 23.44
C ALA A 115 -4.35 11.09 24.55
N ALA A 116 -4.78 12.35 24.51
CA ALA A 116 -4.30 13.43 25.38
C ALA A 116 -4.18 13.06 26.86
N HIS A 117 -5.24 12.45 27.40
CA HIS A 117 -5.36 12.08 28.81
C HIS A 117 -5.33 10.56 29.05
N SER A 118 -4.82 9.77 28.10
CA SER A 118 -4.78 8.31 28.23
C SER A 118 -3.41 7.76 27.85
N SER A 119 -2.63 7.39 28.87
CA SER A 119 -1.35 6.71 28.67
C SER A 119 -1.49 5.40 27.89
N SER A 120 -2.63 4.71 28.05
CA SER A 120 -2.91 3.47 27.30
C SER A 120 -3.11 3.76 25.81
N LYS A 121 -3.95 4.75 25.47
CA LYS A 121 -4.11 5.17 24.06
C LYS A 121 -2.80 5.67 23.47
N ARG A 122 -1.99 6.43 24.23
CA ARG A 122 -0.66 6.86 23.77
C ARG A 122 0.23 5.68 23.39
N ARG A 123 0.36 4.69 24.27
CA ARG A 123 1.14 3.48 23.97
C ARG A 123 0.60 2.71 22.76
N ARG A 124 -0.72 2.59 22.64
CA ARG A 124 -1.36 1.91 21.51
C ARG A 124 -1.12 2.64 20.19
N ALA A 125 -1.30 3.96 20.15
CA ALA A 125 -0.99 4.78 18.98
C ALA A 125 0.49 4.64 18.57
N ILE A 126 1.42 4.74 19.53
CA ILE A 126 2.85 4.55 19.27
C ILE A 126 3.13 3.16 18.65
N ALA A 127 2.47 2.11 19.13
CA ALA A 127 2.66 0.76 18.60
C ALA A 127 2.22 0.63 17.14
N TYR A 128 1.05 1.19 16.78
CA TYR A 128 0.59 1.27 15.39
C TYR A 128 1.56 2.04 14.51
N LEU A 129 1.93 3.27 14.90
CA LEU A 129 2.82 4.11 14.10
C LEU A 129 4.20 3.49 13.87
N ARG A 130 4.71 2.73 14.83
CA ARG A 130 5.98 1.99 14.67
C ARG A 130 5.85 0.82 13.71
N ARG A 131 4.76 0.07 13.76
CA ARG A 131 4.51 -1.05 12.84
C ARG A 131 4.32 -0.54 11.42
N ALA A 132 3.47 0.47 11.24
CA ALA A 132 3.31 1.17 9.98
C ALA A 132 4.64 1.66 9.39
N GLY A 133 5.52 2.23 10.22
CA GLY A 133 6.85 2.66 9.76
C GLY A 133 7.70 1.52 9.21
N ALA A 134 7.62 0.33 9.81
CA ALA A 134 8.31 -0.87 9.31
C ALA A 134 7.69 -1.37 7.99
N GLU A 135 6.36 -1.43 7.91
CA GLU A 135 5.62 -1.87 6.73
C GLU A 135 5.85 -0.92 5.54
N LEU A 136 5.88 0.39 5.80
CA LEU A 136 6.17 1.39 4.77
C LEU A 136 7.61 1.28 4.26
N ALA A 137 8.58 1.04 5.15
CA ALA A 137 9.96 0.81 4.75
C ALA A 137 10.11 -0.47 3.89
N GLU A 138 9.40 -1.54 4.23
CA GLU A 138 9.36 -2.77 3.44
C GLU A 138 8.72 -2.53 2.06
N ALA A 139 7.61 -1.81 2.00
CA ALA A 139 6.96 -1.44 0.75
C ALA A 139 7.90 -0.62 -0.15
N GLN A 140 8.62 0.36 0.42
CA GLN A 140 9.59 1.18 -0.31
C GLN A 140 10.75 0.35 -0.85
N ALA A 141 11.30 -0.57 -0.05
CA ALA A 141 12.37 -1.47 -0.49
C ALA A 141 11.93 -2.37 -1.65
N ARG A 142 10.70 -2.88 -1.60
CA ARG A 142 10.09 -3.67 -2.68
C ARG A 142 9.95 -2.85 -3.96
N VAL A 143 9.39 -1.65 -3.87
CA VAL A 143 9.24 -0.75 -5.03
C VAL A 143 10.60 -0.42 -5.63
N GLY A 144 11.61 -0.14 -4.80
CA GLY A 144 12.98 0.08 -5.25
C GLY A 144 13.52 -1.11 -6.07
N THR A 145 13.39 -2.32 -5.53
CA THR A 145 13.85 -3.57 -6.18
C THR A 145 13.17 -3.79 -7.54
N LEU A 146 11.85 -3.62 -7.60
CA LEU A 146 11.06 -3.87 -8.81
C LEU A 146 11.26 -2.80 -9.91
N ARG A 147 11.72 -1.60 -9.54
CA ARG A 147 12.01 -0.52 -10.49
C ARG A 147 13.41 -0.60 -11.10
N THR A 148 14.33 -1.31 -10.45
CA THR A 148 15.71 -1.50 -10.93
C THR A 148 15.94 -2.83 -11.65
N GLY A 149 15.00 -3.77 -11.54
CA GLY A 149 15.05 -5.09 -12.17
C GLY A 149 14.37 -5.19 -13.52
#